data_AF-A0A7D8UFT7-F1
#
_entry.id   AF-A0A7D8UFT7-F1
#
_cell.length_a   1.000
_cell.length_b   1.000
_cell.length_c   1.000
_cell.angle_alpha   90.00
_cell.angle_beta   90.00
_cell.angle_gamma   90.00
#
_symmetry.space_group_name_H-M   'P 1'
#
loop_
_entity.id
_entity.type
_entity.pdbx_description
1 polymer ?
#
loop_
_entity_poly.entity_id
_entity_poly.type
_entity_poly.pdbx_seq_one_letter_code
_entity_poly.pdbx_strand_id
1 'polypeptide(L)'
;MRTVLLLLISNVFMVFAWYGHLRFKSAPLATVILASWGIAFFEYCFMVPANRFGHGQFSTIQLKVIQEVLTLLVFGVFVITYMGEALRWNHLASFTCLVAAVYFVFGFGPAGAVSPPPEPAVAIAAPRDDPGRNDPARDGHAVSVTTGLQTEPPASAD
;
A
#
# COMPACT_ATOMS: atom_id res chain seq x y z
N MET A 1 -13.89 6.94 2.27
CA MET A 1 -13.67 8.24 1.58
C MET A 1 -12.19 8.66 1.59
N ARG A 2 -11.52 8.74 2.75
CA ARG A 2 -10.10 9.16 2.85
C ARG A 2 -9.14 8.35 1.96
N THR A 3 -9.31 7.02 1.89
CA THR A 3 -8.51 6.13 1.02
C THR A 3 -8.55 6.53 -0.45
N VAL A 4 -9.74 6.80 -1.01
CA VAL A 4 -9.89 7.14 -2.44
C VAL A 4 -9.20 8.45 -2.77
N LEU A 5 -9.29 9.45 -1.88
CA LEU A 5 -8.61 10.73 -2.07
C LEU A 5 -7.08 10.57 -2.05
N LEU A 6 -6.55 9.79 -1.11
CA LEU A 6 -5.11 9.51 -1.04
C LEU A 6 -4.62 8.73 -2.27
N LEU A 7 -5.39 7.73 -2.73
CA LEU A 7 -5.10 6.99 -3.97
C LEU A 7 -5.16 7.89 -5.20
N LEU A 8 -6.09 8.86 -5.24
CA LEU A 8 -6.18 9.81 -6.35
C LEU A 8 -4.93 10.69 -6.40
N ILE A 9 -4.51 11.25 -5.26
CA ILE A 9 -3.31 12.09 -5.16
C ILE A 9 -2.07 11.29 -5.56
N SER A 10 -1.91 10.07 -5.03
CA SER A 10 -0.82 9.16 -5.42
C SER A 10 -0.81 8.92 -6.95
N ASN A 11 -1.95 8.62 -7.56
CA ASN A 11 -2.02 8.39 -9.01
C ASN A 11 -1.60 9.59 -9.85
N VAL A 12 -1.86 10.82 -9.38
CA VAL A 12 -1.35 12.02 -10.07
C VAL A 12 0.17 12.02 -10.07
N PHE A 13 0.81 11.84 -8.91
CA PHE A 13 2.28 11.77 -8.83
C PHE A 13 2.85 10.62 -9.66
N MET A 14 2.20 9.45 -9.64
CA MET A 14 2.59 8.29 -10.46
C MET A 14 2.64 8.63 -11.95
N VAL A 15 1.57 9.21 -12.50
CA VAL A 15 1.49 9.55 -13.93
C VAL A 15 2.56 10.58 -14.33
N PHE A 16 2.83 11.57 -13.48
CA PHE A 16 3.91 12.53 -13.74
C PHE A 16 5.30 11.89 -13.65
N ALA A 17 5.54 11.01 -12.67
CA ALA A 17 6.81 10.30 -12.54
C ALA A 17 7.08 9.41 -13.76
N TRP A 18 6.06 8.77 -14.33
CA TRP A 18 6.23 7.83 -15.43
C TRP A 18 6.24 8.51 -16.80
N TYR A 19 5.38 9.52 -17.00
CA TYR A 19 5.12 10.07 -18.34
C TYR A 19 5.44 11.56 -18.46
N GLY A 20 5.53 12.31 -17.36
CA GLY A 20 5.77 13.76 -17.40
C GLY A 20 7.07 14.12 -18.13
N HIS A 21 8.11 13.32 -17.94
CA HIS A 21 9.40 13.53 -18.60
C HIS A 21 9.36 13.37 -20.12
N LEU A 22 8.32 12.76 -20.70
CA LEU A 22 8.19 12.58 -22.15
C LEU A 22 8.07 13.92 -22.89
N ARG A 23 7.75 15.02 -22.20
CA ARG A 23 7.80 16.36 -22.77
C ARG A 23 9.24 16.92 -22.88
N PHE A 24 10.17 16.37 -22.11
CA PHE A 24 11.56 16.81 -21.97
C PHE A 24 12.55 15.79 -22.53
N LYS A 25 12.32 15.32 -23.76
CA LYS A 25 13.14 14.25 -24.39
C LYS A 25 14.61 14.62 -24.60
N SER A 26 14.95 15.91 -24.58
CA SER A 26 16.32 16.41 -24.67
C SER A 26 17.08 16.39 -23.35
N ALA A 27 16.41 16.13 -22.21
CA ALA A 27 17.05 16.07 -20.92
C ALA A 27 17.88 14.77 -20.79
N PRO A 28 19.05 14.81 -20.10
CA PRO A 28 19.84 13.61 -19.84
C PRO A 28 19.03 12.54 -19.08
N LEU A 29 19.16 11.28 -19.51
CA LEU A 29 18.40 10.16 -18.92
C LEU A 29 18.61 10.04 -17.41
N ALA A 30 19.84 10.23 -16.93
CA ALA A 30 20.15 10.18 -15.50
C ALA A 30 19.37 11.24 -14.69
N THR A 31 19.27 12.47 -15.20
CA THR A 31 18.51 13.55 -14.58
C THR A 31 17.02 13.22 -14.52
N VAL A 32 16.48 12.70 -15.63
CA VAL A 32 15.07 12.30 -15.72
C VAL A 32 14.76 11.16 -14.75
N ILE A 33 15.62 10.15 -14.63
CA ILE A 33 15.45 9.04 -13.70
C ILE A 33 15.44 9.57 -12.26
N LEU A 34 16.41 10.40 -11.87
CA LEU A 34 16.49 10.95 -10.52
C LEU A 34 15.28 11.84 -10.18
N ALA A 35 14.84 12.68 -11.11
CA ALA A 35 13.64 13.49 -10.93
C ALA A 35 12.39 12.62 -10.76
N SER A 36 12.23 11.59 -11.61
CA SER A 36 11.10 10.64 -11.55
C SER A 36 11.08 9.88 -10.23
N TRP A 37 12.27 9.51 -9.72
CA TRP A 37 12.42 8.87 -8.42
C TRP A 37 12.01 9.80 -7.27
N GLY A 38 12.38 11.08 -7.33
CA GLY A 38 11.94 12.10 -6.39
C GLY A 38 10.42 12.28 -6.37
N ILE A 39 9.77 12.25 -7.53
CA ILE A 39 8.30 12.32 -7.63
C ILE A 39 7.65 11.04 -7.08
N ALA A 40 8.19 9.87 -7.43
CA ALA A 40 7.71 8.57 -6.95
C ALA A 40 7.80 8.46 -5.42
N PHE A 41 8.80 9.06 -4.78
CA PHE A 41 8.87 9.12 -3.32
C PHE A 41 7.60 9.76 -2.71
N PHE A 42 7.16 10.90 -3.24
CA PHE A 42 5.92 11.55 -2.75
C PHE A 42 4.68 10.71 -3.05
N GLU A 43 4.63 10.05 -4.20
CA GLU A 43 3.57 9.08 -4.53
C GLU A 43 3.42 8.02 -3.43
N TYR A 44 4.53 7.40 -3.02
CA TYR A 44 4.55 6.41 -1.94
C TYR A 44 4.08 6.95 -0.59
N CYS A 45 4.36 8.23 -0.28
CA CYS A 45 3.88 8.88 0.95
C CYS A 45 2.34 8.92 1.04
N PHE A 46 1.62 8.87 -0.10
CA PHE A 46 0.16 8.80 -0.11
C PHE A 46 -0.35 7.37 -0.31
N MET A 47 0.30 6.58 -1.17
CA MET A 47 -0.11 5.21 -1.51
C MET A 47 -0.05 4.28 -0.30
N VAL A 48 1.04 4.33 0.48
CA VAL A 48 1.22 3.43 1.63
C VAL A 48 0.16 3.68 2.71
N PRO A 49 -0.08 4.93 3.17
CA PRO A 49 -1.17 5.19 4.11
C PRO A 49 -2.55 4.88 3.53
N ALA A 50 -2.80 5.16 2.25
CA ALA A 50 -4.08 4.86 1.61
C ALA A 50 -4.43 3.38 1.71
N ASN A 51 -3.49 2.52 1.34
CA ASN A 51 -3.67 1.07 1.38
C ASN A 51 -3.76 0.57 2.82
N ARG A 52 -2.91 1.05 3.74
CA ARG A 52 -2.99 0.65 5.16
C ARG A 52 -4.30 1.04 5.83
N PHE A 53 -4.82 2.23 5.56
CA PHE A 53 -6.12 2.67 6.12
C PHE A 53 -7.31 2.06 5.40
N GLY A 54 -7.17 1.74 4.11
CA GLY A 54 -8.21 1.06 3.34
C GLY A 54 -8.33 -0.43 3.64
N HIS A 55 -7.21 -1.07 3.99
CA HIS A 55 -7.12 -2.49 4.32
C HIS A 55 -7.82 -2.74 5.66
N GLY A 56 -9.07 -3.19 5.59
CA GLY A 56 -9.99 -3.28 6.73
C GLY A 56 -11.41 -2.84 6.35
N GLN A 57 -11.53 -1.89 5.40
CA GLN A 57 -12.81 -1.56 4.75
C GLN A 57 -12.95 -2.23 3.38
N PHE A 58 -11.84 -2.39 2.67
CA PHE A 58 -11.78 -3.02 1.34
C PHE A 58 -10.81 -4.19 1.37
N SER A 59 -11.07 -5.20 0.55
CA SER A 59 -10.09 -6.27 0.32
C SER A 59 -8.91 -5.75 -0.52
N THR A 60 -7.77 -6.44 -0.47
CA THR A 60 -6.59 -6.08 -1.29
C THR A 60 -6.91 -6.02 -2.79
N ILE A 61 -7.78 -6.93 -3.27
CA ILE A 61 -8.23 -6.93 -4.66
C ILE A 61 -9.07 -5.69 -4.96
N GLN A 62 -9.99 -5.32 -4.08
CA GLN A 62 -10.82 -4.12 -4.25
C GLN A 62 -9.97 -2.84 -4.24
N LEU A 63 -8.98 -2.74 -3.33
CA LEU A 63 -8.04 -1.61 -3.30
C LEU A 63 -7.26 -1.50 -4.61
N LYS A 64 -6.77 -2.62 -5.13
CA LYS A 64 -6.05 -2.64 -6.41
C LYS A 64 -6.94 -2.20 -7.57
N VAL A 65 -8.18 -2.69 -7.62
CA VAL A 65 -9.13 -2.32 -8.68
C VAL A 65 -9.50 -0.84 -8.61
N ILE A 66 -9.73 -0.28 -7.41
CA ILE A 66 -9.94 1.16 -7.24
C ILE A 66 -8.72 1.94 -7.73
N GLN A 67 -7.51 1.47 -7.40
CA GLN A 67 -6.27 2.11 -7.84
C GLN A 67 -6.15 2.11 -9.36
N GLU A 68 -6.42 0.99 -10.04
CA GLU A 68 -6.39 0.90 -11.51
C GLU A 68 -7.41 1.84 -12.17
N VAL A 69 -8.63 1.91 -11.64
CA VAL A 69 -9.65 2.86 -12.12
C VAL A 69 -9.15 4.29 -12.02
N LEU A 70 -8.55 4.67 -10.88
CA LEU A 70 -7.99 6.01 -10.69
C LEU A 70 -6.80 6.27 -11.61
N THR A 71 -5.90 5.29 -11.80
CA THR A 71 -4.78 5.40 -12.76
C THR A 71 -5.31 5.77 -14.13
N LEU A 72 -6.33 5.06 -14.61
CA LEU A 72 -6.90 5.22 -15.94
C LEU A 72 -7.60 6.55 -16.13
N LEU A 73 -8.36 7.00 -15.11
CA LEU A 73 -9.01 8.31 -15.13
C LEU A 73 -7.98 9.45 -15.16
N VAL A 74 -6.99 9.39 -14.26
CA VAL A 74 -5.93 10.42 -14.17
C VAL A 74 -5.09 10.41 -15.45
N PHE A 75 -4.74 9.23 -15.97
CA PHE A 75 -4.01 9.09 -17.23
C PHE A 75 -4.80 9.65 -18.41
N GLY A 76 -6.10 9.38 -18.51
CA GLY A 76 -6.97 9.94 -19.55
C GLY A 76 -6.96 11.47 -19.54
N VAL A 77 -7.11 12.08 -18.36
CA VAL A 77 -7.01 13.55 -18.19
C VAL A 77 -5.62 14.06 -18.56
N PHE A 78 -4.57 13.38 -18.11
CA PHE A 78 -3.18 13.74 -18.41
C PHE A 78 -2.87 13.71 -19.91
N VAL A 79 -3.33 12.69 -20.64
CA VAL A 79 -3.10 12.57 -22.08
C VAL A 79 -3.75 13.74 -22.84
N ILE A 80 -4.98 14.11 -22.47
CA ILE A 80 -5.66 15.25 -23.10
C ILE A 80 -5.00 16.58 -22.74
N THR A 81 -4.69 16.80 -21.46
CA THR A 81 -4.28 18.12 -20.94
C THR A 81 -2.79 18.38 -21.04
N TYR A 82 -1.96 17.37 -20.78
CA TYR A 82 -0.50 17.49 -20.73
C TYR A 82 0.17 17.05 -22.04
N MET A 83 -0.30 15.95 -22.64
CA MET A 83 0.24 15.47 -23.93
C MET A 83 -0.46 16.10 -25.14
N GLY A 84 -1.69 16.61 -24.97
CA GLY A 84 -2.47 17.21 -26.06
C GLY A 84 -2.99 16.19 -27.07
N GLU A 85 -3.04 14.91 -26.70
CA GLU A 85 -3.53 13.84 -27.59
C GLU A 85 -5.04 13.68 -27.45
N ALA A 86 -5.73 13.56 -28.58
CA ALA A 86 -7.18 13.33 -28.60
C ALA A 86 -7.52 11.87 -28.28
N LEU A 87 -8.51 11.65 -27.40
CA LEU A 87 -9.04 10.32 -27.15
C LEU A 87 -9.78 9.80 -28.39
N ARG A 88 -9.35 8.64 -28.88
CA ARG A 88 -9.97 7.94 -30.00
C ARG A 88 -11.08 7.01 -29.50
N TRP A 89 -11.98 6.61 -30.39
CA TRP A 89 -13.12 5.74 -30.06
C TRP A 89 -12.69 4.41 -29.42
N ASN A 90 -11.59 3.83 -29.87
CA ASN A 90 -11.02 2.62 -29.28
C ASN A 90 -10.57 2.83 -27.82
N HIS A 91 -10.11 4.03 -27.44
CA HIS A 91 -9.78 4.32 -26.03
C HIS A 91 -11.05 4.32 -25.17
N LEU A 92 -12.15 4.87 -25.69
CA LEU A 92 -13.43 4.86 -25.01
C LEU A 92 -13.98 3.45 -24.83
N ALA A 93 -13.91 2.62 -25.88
CA ALA A 93 -14.27 1.20 -25.80
C ALA A 93 -13.44 0.45 -24.74
N SER A 94 -12.13 0.70 -24.69
CA SER A 94 -11.26 0.14 -23.64
C SER A 94 -11.66 0.60 -22.24
N PHE A 95 -12.01 1.87 -22.04
CA PHE A 95 -12.52 2.36 -20.76
C PHE A 95 -13.82 1.65 -20.34
N THR A 96 -14.73 1.36 -21.29
CA THR A 96 -15.94 0.59 -21.01
C THR A 96 -15.64 -0.83 -20.53
N CYS A 97 -14.66 -1.51 -21.15
CA CYS A 97 -14.21 -2.82 -20.69
C CYS A 97 -13.65 -2.78 -19.26
N LEU A 98 -12.99 -1.69 -18.88
CA LEU A 98 -12.46 -1.48 -17.53
C LEU A 98 -13.58 -1.26 -16.50
N VAL A 99 -14.66 -0.56 -16.88
CA VAL A 99 -15.87 -0.46 -16.04
C VAL A 99 -16.52 -1.84 -15.84
N ALA A 100 -16.55 -2.69 -16.87
CA ALA A 100 -17.03 -4.06 -16.73
C ALA A 100 -16.18 -4.87 -15.74
N ALA A 101 -14.85 -4.69 -15.74
CA ALA A 101 -13.97 -5.33 -14.76
C ALA A 101 -14.30 -4.92 -13.31
N VAL A 102 -14.62 -3.63 -13.08
CA VAL A 102 -15.10 -3.15 -11.77
C VAL A 102 -16.40 -3.87 -11.41
N TYR A 103 -17.38 -3.91 -12.31
CA TYR A 103 -18.63 -4.61 -12.06
C TYR A 103 -18.43 -6.08 -11.67
N PHE A 104 -17.51 -6.80 -12.31
CA PHE A 104 -17.25 -8.20 -11.96
C PHE A 104 -16.66 -8.38 -10.57
N VAL A 105 -15.72 -7.51 -10.18
CA VAL A 105 -15.04 -7.59 -8.89
C VAL A 105 -15.98 -7.25 -7.72
N PHE A 106 -16.88 -6.29 -7.92
CA PHE A 106 -17.79 -5.82 -6.87
C PHE A 106 -19.19 -6.46 -6.92
N GLY A 107 -19.62 -6.97 -8.08
CA GLY A 107 -20.98 -7.46 -8.31
C GLY A 107 -21.22 -8.95 -8.04
N PHE A 108 -20.18 -9.79 -8.08
CA PHE A 108 -20.31 -11.25 -7.89
C PHE A 108 -19.63 -11.79 -6.61
N GLY A 109 -18.96 -10.95 -5.82
CA GLY A 109 -18.23 -11.36 -4.62
C GLY A 109 -19.02 -11.15 -3.33
N PRO A 110 -19.05 -12.11 -2.37
CA PRO A 110 -19.47 -11.82 -1.01
C PRO A 110 -18.57 -10.70 -0.46
N ALA A 111 -19.15 -9.76 0.30
CA ALA A 111 -18.46 -8.61 0.88
C ALA A 111 -17.29 -9.08 1.77
N GLY A 112 -16.15 -9.33 1.13
CA GLY A 112 -15.03 -10.02 1.74
C GLY A 112 -14.18 -9.04 2.52
N ALA A 113 -14.59 -8.75 3.76
CA ALA A 113 -13.63 -8.46 4.80
C ALA A 113 -12.76 -9.72 4.99
N VAL A 114 -11.78 -9.89 4.10
CA VAL A 114 -10.75 -10.90 4.25
C VAL A 114 -9.95 -10.50 5.48
N SER A 115 -10.01 -11.32 6.52
CA SER A 115 -9.14 -11.16 7.69
C SER A 115 -7.70 -11.02 7.20
N PRO A 116 -6.95 -10.00 7.67
CA PRO A 116 -5.55 -9.88 7.29
C PRO A 116 -4.86 -11.22 7.50
N PRO A 117 -3.96 -11.65 6.60
CA PRO A 117 -3.13 -12.81 6.87
C PRO A 117 -2.53 -12.65 8.27
N PRO A 118 -2.44 -13.72 9.07
CA PRO A 118 -1.78 -13.64 10.38
C PRO A 118 -0.44 -12.95 10.14
N GLU A 119 -0.21 -11.86 10.88
CA GLU A 119 1.03 -11.11 10.78
C GLU A 119 2.16 -12.13 10.82
N PRO A 120 3.12 -12.11 9.87
CA PRO A 120 4.25 -13.01 9.96
C PRO A 120 4.82 -12.73 11.34
N ALA A 121 4.66 -13.69 12.26
CA ALA A 121 5.22 -13.59 13.59
C ALA A 121 6.66 -13.20 13.28
N VAL A 122 7.04 -11.98 13.66
CA VAL A 122 8.41 -11.55 13.49
C VAL A 122 9.15 -12.53 14.36
N ALA A 123 9.60 -13.61 13.75
CA ALA A 123 10.57 -14.51 14.28
C ALA A 123 11.83 -13.65 14.23
N ILE A 124 11.91 -12.71 15.18
CA ILE A 124 13.13 -12.56 15.95
C ILE A 124 13.39 -13.99 16.36
N ALA A 125 14.21 -14.69 15.56
CA ALA A 125 14.64 -16.02 15.90
C ALA A 125 15.09 -15.89 17.34
N ALA A 126 14.35 -16.54 18.25
CA ALA A 126 14.74 -16.57 19.65
C ALA A 126 16.25 -16.85 19.66
N PRO A 127 17.06 -16.14 20.47
CA PRO A 127 18.50 -16.32 20.48
C PRO A 127 18.77 -17.82 20.41
N ARG A 128 19.41 -18.29 19.32
CA ARG A 128 19.73 -19.70 19.21
C ARG A 128 20.58 -20.00 20.43
N ASP A 129 20.07 -20.81 21.35
CA ASP A 129 20.86 -21.40 22.42
C ASP A 129 21.88 -22.31 21.72
N ASP A 130 23.01 -21.73 21.34
CA ASP A 130 24.16 -22.43 20.81
C ASP A 130 24.92 -22.97 22.03
N PRO A 131 24.86 -24.29 22.32
CA PRO A 131 25.42 -24.86 23.53
C PRO A 131 26.96 -24.75 23.63
N GLY A 132 27.62 -24.13 22.65
CA GLY A 132 29.05 -23.82 22.66
C GLY A 132 29.41 -22.32 22.73
N ARG A 133 28.44 -21.40 22.83
CA ARG A 133 28.73 -19.95 22.87
C ARG A 133 29.03 -19.49 24.31
N ASN A 134 30.32 -19.37 24.64
CA ASN A 134 30.77 -18.73 25.88
C ASN A 134 30.41 -17.24 25.86
N ASP A 135 29.29 -16.87 26.49
CA ASP A 135 28.83 -15.50 26.60
C ASP A 135 29.21 -14.93 27.99
N PRO A 136 30.25 -14.09 28.09
CA PRO A 136 30.76 -13.60 29.38
C PRO A 136 29.76 -12.67 30.11
N ALA A 137 28.64 -12.32 29.48
CA ALA A 137 27.58 -11.49 30.05
C ALA A 137 26.51 -12.27 30.84
N ARG A 138 26.52 -13.61 30.81
CA ARG A 138 25.53 -14.44 31.53
C ARG A 138 25.82 -14.56 33.03
N ASP A 139 27.06 -14.27 33.43
CA ASP A 139 27.55 -14.36 34.81
C ASP A 139 27.55 -12.97 35.47
N GLY A 140 26.39 -12.34 35.55
CA GLY A 140 26.25 -11.01 36.14
C GLY A 140 24.83 -10.67 36.53
N HIS A 141 24.49 -10.94 37.79
CA HIS A 141 23.35 -10.39 38.53
C HIS A 141 21.95 -10.52 37.89
N ALA A 142 21.23 -11.56 38.33
CA ALA A 142 19.77 -11.56 38.30
C ALA A 142 19.24 -10.44 39.23
N VAL A 143 18.83 -9.32 38.65
CA VAL A 143 18.02 -8.31 39.32
C VAL A 143 16.55 -8.72 39.16
N SER A 144 15.97 -9.30 40.20
CA SER A 144 14.53 -9.54 40.28
C SER A 144 13.77 -8.22 40.28
N VAL A 145 13.09 -7.91 39.18
CA VAL A 145 12.07 -6.86 39.14
C VAL A 145 10.70 -7.53 39.31
N THR A 146 10.29 -7.66 40.56
CA THR A 146 8.89 -7.86 40.93
C THR A 146 8.16 -6.53 40.69
N THR A 147 7.26 -6.49 39.71
CA THR A 147 6.23 -5.44 39.62
C THR A 147 4.88 -6.14 39.50
N GLY A 148 4.05 -5.93 40.52
CA GLY A 148 2.82 -6.67 40.75
C GLY A 148 1.58 -6.07 40.09
N LEU A 149 0.44 -6.60 40.56
CA LEU A 149 -0.97 -6.31 40.25
C LEU A 149 -1.54 -7.02 39.01
N GLN A 150 -2.24 -8.14 39.21
CA GLN A 150 -3.69 -8.13 39.46
C GLN A 150 -4.18 -9.53 39.91
N THR A 151 -4.66 -9.62 41.14
CA THR A 151 -5.46 -10.75 41.64
C THR A 151 -6.93 -10.35 41.56
N GLU A 152 -7.71 -10.97 40.68
CA GLU A 152 -9.18 -10.98 40.83
C GLU A 152 -9.60 -12.32 41.49
N PRO A 153 -10.50 -12.31 42.48
CA PRO A 153 -11.02 -13.52 43.11
C PRO A 153 -12.12 -14.17 42.24
N PRO A 154 -12.30 -15.50 42.30
CA PRO A 154 -13.38 -16.18 41.59
C PRO A 154 -14.75 -15.87 42.21
N ALA A 155 -15.72 -15.55 41.34
CA ALA A 155 -17.11 -15.36 41.68
C ALA A 155 -17.73 -16.65 42.26
N SER A 156 -18.65 -16.43 43.20
CA SER A 156 -19.38 -17.38 44.02
C SER A 156 -20.13 -18.47 43.25
N ALA A 157 -20.25 -19.61 43.92
CA ALA A 157 -21.07 -20.76 43.58
C ALA A 157 -22.57 -20.42 43.50
N ASP A 158 -23.24 -21.05 42.54
CA ASP A 158 -24.60 -21.60 42.61
C ASP A 158 -24.64 -22.88 41.75
#